data_AF-A0A248JMU3-F1
#
_entry.id   AF-A0A248JMU3-F1
#
_cell.length_a   1.000
_cell.length_b   1.000
_cell.length_c   1.000
_cell.angle_alpha   90.00
_cell.angle_beta   90.00
_cell.angle_gamma   90.00
#
_symmetry.space_group_name_H-M   'P 1'
#
loop_
_entity.id
_entity.type
_entity.pdbx_description
1 polymer ?
#
loop_
_entity_poly.entity_id
_entity_poly.type
_entity_poly.pdbx_seq_one_letter_code
_entity_poly.pdbx_strand_id
1 'polypeptide(L)'
;MTMGQSLPSAPSPGPAVNVFAYGFAVIPLIATALEQALIHHPGLGPKDALQIANLASFFVYIVLAGLDRRVIRTALDKAGRNFTALWVFLPPSYLWRRATCLGLPRTAAWLWCLSFALSIALSAALYP
;
A
#
# COMPACT_ATOMS: atom_id res chain seq x y z
N MET A 1 18.96 -21.25 40.72
CA MET A 1 19.15 -19.96 40.01
C MET A 1 19.09 -20.23 38.51
N THR A 2 17.93 -20.04 37.90
CA THR A 2 17.75 -20.16 36.44
C THR A 2 18.01 -18.78 35.83
N MET A 3 19.13 -18.63 35.13
CA MET A 3 19.42 -17.43 34.35
C MET A 3 18.37 -17.32 33.24
N GLY A 4 17.57 -16.26 33.27
CA GLY A 4 16.71 -15.89 32.16
C GLY A 4 17.57 -15.53 30.96
N GLN A 5 17.66 -16.45 30.00
CA GLN A 5 18.19 -16.13 28.67
C GLN A 5 17.27 -15.07 28.05
N SER A 6 17.73 -13.82 28.08
CA SER A 6 17.17 -12.76 27.27
C SER A 6 17.32 -13.17 25.80
N LEU A 7 16.18 -13.48 25.17
CA LEU A 7 16.11 -13.72 23.74
C LEU A 7 16.76 -12.53 23.01
N PRO A 8 17.65 -12.77 22.03
CA PRO A 8 18.28 -11.69 21.28
C PRO A 8 17.19 -10.87 20.59
N SER A 9 17.13 -9.58 20.95
CA SER A 9 16.24 -8.59 20.36
C SER A 9 16.41 -8.63 18.84
N ALA A 10 15.39 -9.08 18.12
CA ALA A 10 15.43 -9.05 16.67
C ALA A 10 15.72 -7.61 16.21
N PRO A 11 16.64 -7.39 15.26
CA PRO A 11 16.93 -6.05 14.78
C PRO A 11 15.64 -5.43 14.26
N SER A 12 15.29 -4.25 14.82
CA SER A 12 14.13 -3.49 14.39
C SER A 12 14.25 -3.25 12.88
N PRO A 13 13.26 -3.67 12.07
CA PRO A 13 13.29 -3.41 10.64
C PRO A 13 13.43 -1.90 10.42
N GLY A 14 14.54 -1.49 9.79
CA GLY A 14 14.87 -0.09 9.61
C GLY A 14 13.77 0.69 8.86
N PRO A 15 13.79 2.03 8.92
CA PRO A 15 12.72 2.89 8.38
C PRO A 15 12.43 2.64 6.89
N ALA A 16 13.44 2.23 6.12
CA ALA A 16 13.31 1.87 4.70
C ALA A 16 12.33 0.72 4.44
N VAL A 17 12.12 -0.17 5.42
CA VAL A 17 11.17 -1.28 5.27
C VAL A 17 9.75 -0.72 5.13
N ASN A 18 9.36 0.36 5.80
CA ASN A 18 7.97 0.82 5.74
C ASN A 18 7.66 1.83 4.63
N VAL A 19 8.68 2.36 3.95
CA VAL A 19 8.50 3.36 2.88
C VAL A 19 7.52 2.88 1.82
N PHE A 20 7.66 1.64 1.35
CA PHE A 20 6.75 1.11 0.34
C PHE A 20 5.33 0.89 0.89
N ALA A 21 5.20 0.43 2.14
CA ALA A 21 3.90 0.22 2.77
C ALA A 21 3.11 1.53 2.95
N TYR A 22 3.79 2.62 3.33
CA TYR A 22 3.17 3.95 3.38
C TYR A 22 2.90 4.51 1.98
N GLY A 23 3.78 4.23 1.01
CA GLY A 23 3.54 4.53 -0.40
C GLY A 23 2.24 3.90 -0.91
N PHE A 24 2.01 2.62 -0.59
CA PHE A 24 0.73 1.96 -0.87
C PHE A 24 -0.45 2.70 -0.25
N ALA A 25 -0.34 3.08 1.03
CA ALA A 25 -1.42 3.68 1.79
C ALA A 25 -1.94 5.00 1.19
N VAL A 26 -1.06 5.81 0.60
CA VAL A 26 -1.43 7.13 0.05
C VAL A 26 -1.94 7.08 -1.39
N ILE A 27 -1.78 5.97 -2.11
CA ILE A 27 -2.21 5.88 -3.53
C ILE A 27 -3.66 6.26 -3.77
N PRO A 28 -4.66 5.86 -2.96
CA PRO A 28 -6.04 6.28 -3.21
C PRO A 28 -6.21 7.80 -3.25
N LEU A 29 -5.47 8.54 -2.42
CA LEU A 29 -5.51 10.00 -2.42
C LEU A 29 -4.81 10.58 -3.65
N ILE A 30 -3.68 10.00 -4.07
CA ILE A 30 -2.97 10.41 -5.29
C ILE A 30 -3.86 10.16 -6.51
N ALA A 31 -4.57 9.03 -6.54
CA ALA A 31 -5.51 8.66 -7.61
C ALA A 31 -6.61 9.72 -7.73
N THR A 32 -7.25 10.09 -6.64
CA THR A 32 -8.28 11.13 -6.63
C THR A 32 -7.72 12.50 -7.00
N ALA A 33 -6.54 12.88 -6.50
CA ALA A 33 -5.92 14.15 -6.90
C ALA A 33 -5.61 14.19 -8.41
N LEU A 34 -5.12 13.08 -8.97
CA LEU A 34 -4.85 12.93 -10.39
C LEU A 34 -6.13 12.99 -11.22
N GLU A 35 -7.18 12.27 -10.80
CA GLU A 35 -8.50 12.31 -11.42
C GLU A 35 -9.04 13.75 -11.46
N GLN A 36 -9.03 14.45 -10.33
CA GLN A 36 -9.46 15.85 -10.25
C GLN A 36 -8.63 16.76 -11.16
N ALA A 37 -7.31 16.59 -11.21
CA ALA A 37 -6.46 17.39 -12.09
C ALA A 37 -6.78 17.15 -13.58
N LEU A 38 -7.02 15.89 -13.96
CA LEU A 38 -7.32 15.51 -15.35
C LEU A 38 -8.68 16.02 -15.81
N ILE A 39 -9.65 16.11 -14.89
CA ILE A 39 -11.00 16.60 -15.19
C ILE A 39 -11.00 18.07 -15.61
N HIS A 40 -10.12 18.86 -15.01
CA HIS A 40 -10.01 20.27 -15.33
C HIS A 40 -9.21 20.51 -16.62
N HIS A 41 -8.68 19.44 -17.25
CA HIS A 41 -7.95 19.55 -18.49
C HIS A 41 -8.90 19.65 -19.68
N PRO A 42 -8.76 20.67 -20.55
CA PRO A 42 -9.58 20.78 -21.75
C PRO A 42 -9.37 19.57 -22.66
N GLY A 43 -10.47 18.91 -23.05
CA GLY A 43 -10.46 17.76 -23.96
C GLY A 43 -10.51 16.38 -23.31
N LEU A 44 -10.53 16.27 -21.98
CA LEU A 44 -10.74 15.00 -21.27
C LEU A 44 -12.13 14.96 -20.64
N GLY A 45 -12.89 13.90 -20.92
CA GLY A 45 -14.16 13.66 -20.25
C GLY A 45 -13.94 13.11 -18.82
N PRO A 46 -14.93 13.25 -17.91
CA PRO A 46 -14.83 12.70 -16.56
C PRO A 46 -14.56 11.20 -16.52
N LYS A 47 -15.16 10.44 -17.45
CA LYS A 47 -14.95 9.00 -17.58
C LYS A 47 -13.51 8.65 -17.96
N ASP A 48 -12.90 9.43 -18.85
CA ASP A 48 -11.54 9.20 -19.31
C ASP A 48 -10.54 9.52 -18.19
N ALA A 49 -10.76 10.62 -17.47
CA ALA A 49 -9.97 10.99 -16.31
C ALA A 49 -9.97 9.91 -15.22
N LEU A 50 -11.15 9.36 -14.88
CA LEU A 50 -11.28 8.24 -13.95
C LEU A 50 -10.56 6.98 -14.45
N GLN A 51 -10.69 6.64 -15.74
CA GLN A 51 -9.99 5.50 -16.31
C GLN A 51 -8.47 5.65 -16.26
N ILE A 52 -7.95 6.84 -16.62
CA ILE A 52 -6.52 7.15 -16.57
C ILE A 52 -6.01 7.09 -15.12
N ALA A 53 -6.74 7.68 -14.17
CA ALA A 53 -6.36 7.66 -12.76
C ALA A 53 -6.33 6.24 -12.17
N ASN A 54 -7.33 5.41 -12.50
CA ASN A 54 -7.37 4.01 -12.10
C ASN A 54 -6.24 3.18 -12.72
N LEU A 55 -5.98 3.38 -14.01
CA LEU A 55 -4.91 2.67 -14.71
C LEU A 55 -3.53 3.05 -14.14
N ALA A 56 -3.29 4.34 -13.93
CA ALA A 56 -2.07 4.83 -13.30
C ALA A 56 -1.89 4.22 -11.90
N SER A 57 -2.94 4.24 -11.08
CA SER A 57 -2.94 3.66 -9.73
C SER A 57 -2.63 2.17 -9.74
N PHE A 58 -3.22 1.43 -10.67
CA PHE A 58 -2.94 0.01 -10.86
C PHE A 58 -1.45 -0.25 -11.15
N PHE A 59 -0.87 0.48 -12.11
CA PHE A 59 0.55 0.35 -12.44
C PHE A 59 1.45 0.69 -11.25
N VAL A 60 1.16 1.77 -10.52
CA VAL A 60 1.93 2.16 -9.33
C VAL A 60 1.84 1.07 -8.26
N TYR A 61 0.68 0.47 -8.02
CA TYR A 61 0.53 -0.65 -7.08
C TYR A 61 1.38 -1.86 -7.48
N ILE A 62 1.41 -2.22 -8.76
CA ILE A 62 2.23 -3.34 -9.25
C ILE A 62 3.72 -3.05 -9.05
N VAL A 63 4.17 -1.84 -9.39
CA VAL A 63 5.57 -1.44 -9.22
C VAL A 63 5.97 -1.44 -7.74
N LEU A 64 5.17 -0.81 -6.87
CA LEU A 64 5.44 -0.79 -5.43
C LEU A 64 5.41 -2.20 -4.82
N ALA A 65 4.49 -3.07 -5.24
CA ALA A 65 4.47 -4.46 -4.79
C ALA A 65 5.75 -5.19 -5.19
N GLY A 66 6.21 -4.99 -6.42
CA GLY A 66 7.44 -5.57 -6.93
C GLY A 66 8.66 -5.12 -6.14
N LEU A 67 8.75 -3.83 -5.82
CA LEU A 67 9.83 -3.25 -5.03
C LEU A 67 9.79 -3.71 -3.57
N ASP A 68 8.62 -3.64 -2.92
CA ASP A 68 8.45 -4.07 -1.53
C ASP A 68 8.76 -5.57 -1.40
N ARG A 69 8.32 -6.41 -2.34
CA ARG A 69 8.65 -7.84 -2.38
C ARG A 69 10.17 -8.07 -2.33
N ARG A 70 10.98 -7.28 -3.04
CA ARG A 70 12.45 -7.42 -3.00
C ARG A 70 13.00 -7.12 -1.61
N VAL A 71 12.43 -6.14 -0.92
CA VAL A 71 12.84 -5.75 0.45
C VAL A 71 12.42 -6.79 1.49
N ILE A 72 11.22 -7.34 1.37
CA ILE A 72 10.65 -8.26 2.37
C ILE A 72 10.91 -9.74 2.07
N ARG A 73 11.52 -10.07 0.91
CA ARG A 73 11.74 -11.45 0.44
C ARG A 73 12.38 -12.34 1.50
N THR A 74 13.47 -11.89 2.11
CA THR A 74 14.20 -12.67 3.12
C THR A 74 13.34 -12.99 4.34
N ALA A 75 12.44 -12.09 4.73
CA ALA A 75 11.52 -12.32 5.84
C ALA A 75 10.39 -13.28 5.46
N LEU A 76 9.90 -13.19 4.22
CA LEU A 76 8.90 -14.12 3.68
C LEU A 76 9.44 -15.55 3.56
N ASP A 77 10.67 -15.69 3.08
CA ASP A 77 11.35 -16.98 2.94
C ASP A 77 11.55 -17.63 4.32
N LYS A 78 11.97 -16.85 5.33
CA LYS A 78 12.05 -17.31 6.73
C LYS A 78 10.70 -17.72 7.31
N ALA A 79 9.63 -17.05 6.93
CA ALA A 79 8.27 -17.37 7.37
C ALA A 79 7.63 -18.54 6.60
N GLY A 80 8.34 -19.13 5.62
CA GLY A 80 7.82 -20.20 4.76
C GLY A 80 6.60 -19.78 3.93
N ARG A 81 6.46 -18.48 3.65
CA ARG A 81 5.28 -17.95 2.95
C ARG A 81 5.62 -17.54 1.52
N ASN A 82 4.83 -18.05 0.58
CA ASN A 82 4.91 -17.62 -0.81
C ASN A 82 4.03 -16.40 -1.06
N PHE A 83 4.62 -15.39 -1.69
CA PHE A 83 3.95 -14.14 -2.03
C PHE A 83 3.38 -14.21 -3.45
N THR A 84 2.08 -14.47 -3.55
CA THR A 84 1.37 -14.52 -4.84
C THR A 84 1.05 -13.09 -5.31
N ALA A 85 1.22 -12.81 -6.61
CA ALA A 85 0.87 -11.51 -7.19
C ALA A 85 -0.62 -11.14 -7.00
N LEU A 86 -1.48 -12.14 -6.75
CA LEU A 86 -2.89 -11.96 -6.45
C LEU A 86 -3.17 -11.05 -5.25
N TRP A 87 -2.24 -10.95 -4.29
CA TRP A 87 -2.40 -10.07 -3.13
C TRP A 87 -2.40 -8.58 -3.50
N VAL A 88 -1.81 -8.20 -4.64
CA VAL A 88 -1.73 -6.79 -5.07
C VAL A 88 -3.10 -6.25 -5.49
N PHE A 89 -4.02 -7.10 -5.92
CA PHE A 89 -5.40 -6.72 -6.23
C PHE A 89 -6.23 -6.41 -4.98
N LEU A 90 -5.74 -6.76 -3.79
CA LEU A 90 -6.34 -6.42 -2.50
C LEU A 90 -5.28 -5.73 -1.63
N PRO A 91 -4.95 -4.45 -1.91
CA PRO A 91 -3.94 -3.70 -1.17
C PRO A 91 -4.06 -3.75 0.37
N PRO A 92 -5.26 -3.67 1.00
CA PRO A 92 -5.33 -3.76 2.45
C PRO A 92 -4.93 -5.15 2.96
N SER A 93 -5.33 -6.22 2.25
CA SER A 93 -4.95 -7.59 2.60
C SER A 93 -3.46 -7.84 2.40
N TYR A 94 -2.86 -7.26 1.35
CA TYR A 94 -1.41 -7.25 1.12
C TYR A 94 -0.67 -6.65 2.32
N LEU A 95 -1.04 -5.42 2.71
CA LEU A 95 -0.39 -4.68 3.80
C LEU A 95 -0.56 -5.40 5.14
N TRP A 96 -1.71 -6.02 5.37
CA TRP A 96 -1.98 -6.79 6.57
C TRP A 96 -1.13 -8.05 6.68
N ARG A 97 -1.03 -8.83 5.60
CA ARG A 97 -0.19 -10.02 5.54
C ARG A 97 1.27 -9.66 5.72
N ARG A 98 1.73 -8.63 5.01
CA ARG A 98 3.07 -8.07 5.14
C ARG A 98 3.39 -7.72 6.59
N ALA A 99 2.54 -6.95 7.26
CA ALA A 99 2.74 -6.57 8.65
C ALA A 99 2.83 -7.80 9.57
N THR A 100 1.97 -8.79 9.35
CA THR A 100 1.98 -10.05 10.11
C THR A 100 3.27 -10.87 9.88
N CYS A 101 3.80 -10.90 8.65
CA CYS A 101 5.05 -11.62 8.35
C CYS A 101 6.28 -10.93 8.94
N LEU A 102 6.27 -9.60 9.03
CA LEU A 102 7.38 -8.81 9.53
C LEU A 102 7.29 -8.54 11.04
N GLY A 103 6.22 -8.99 11.72
CA GLY A 103 5.97 -8.66 13.12
C GLY A 103 5.73 -7.17 13.37
N LEU A 104 5.24 -6.45 12.36
CA LEU A 104 5.03 -5.00 12.36
C LEU A 104 3.57 -4.63 12.67
N PRO A 105 3.31 -3.41 13.16
CA PRO A 105 1.96 -2.91 13.32
C PRO A 105 1.27 -2.78 11.96
N ARG A 106 -0.06 -3.00 11.96
CA ARG A 106 -0.91 -2.97 10.74
C ARG A 106 -1.31 -1.55 10.32
N THR A 107 -0.58 -0.53 10.80
CA THR A 107 -0.89 0.88 10.59
C THR A 107 -1.06 1.23 9.11
N ALA A 108 -0.17 0.74 8.24
CA ALA A 108 -0.26 1.01 6.81
C ALA A 108 -1.55 0.47 6.17
N ALA A 109 -2.05 -0.69 6.63
CA ALA A 109 -3.31 -1.26 6.12
C ALA A 109 -4.51 -0.37 6.52
N TRP A 110 -4.52 0.12 7.75
CA TRP A 110 -5.56 1.04 8.22
C TRP A 110 -5.50 2.40 7.54
N LEU A 111 -4.29 2.94 7.35
CA LEU A 111 -4.09 4.18 6.59
C LEU A 111 -4.57 4.03 5.16
N TRP A 112 -4.31 2.89 4.51
CA TRP A 112 -4.85 2.63 3.17
C TRP A 112 -6.38 2.69 3.17
N CYS A 113 -7.05 2.02 4.11
CA CYS A 113 -8.50 2.03 4.22
C CYS A 113 -9.05 3.45 4.45
N LEU A 114 -8.38 4.22 5.32
CA LEU A 114 -8.73 5.62 5.59
C LEU A 114 -8.56 6.48 4.34
N SER A 115 -7.43 6.35 3.65
CA SER A 115 -7.14 7.06 2.41
C SER A 115 -8.15 6.73 1.32
N PHE A 116 -8.56 5.47 1.20
CA PHE A 116 -9.58 5.05 0.24
C PHE A 116 -10.98 5.59 0.61
N ALA A 117 -11.37 5.54 1.89
CA ALA A 117 -12.63 6.12 2.32
C ALA A 117 -12.66 7.64 2.08
N LEU A 118 -11.56 8.32 2.37
CA LEU A 118 -11.42 9.76 2.14
C LEU A 118 -11.40 10.09 0.63
N SER A 119 -10.78 9.25 -0.20
CA SER A 119 -10.73 9.44 -1.64
C SER A 119 -12.14 9.36 -2.26
N ILE A 120 -12.96 8.40 -1.81
CA ILE A 120 -14.38 8.31 -2.20
C ILE A 120 -15.14 9.54 -1.75
N ALA A 121 -15.00 9.94 -0.48
CA ALA A 121 -15.71 11.10 0.07
C ALA A 121 -15.34 12.40 -0.67
N LEU A 122 -14.07 12.61 -0.97
CA LEU A 122 -13.59 13.75 -1.75
C LEU A 122 -14.11 13.72 -3.18
N SER A 123 -14.07 12.56 -3.84
CA SER A 123 -14.62 12.41 -5.18
C SER A 123 -16.11 12.75 -5.19
N ALA A 124 -16.89 12.24 -4.25
CA ALA A 124 -18.32 12.53 -4.16
C ALA A 124 -18.62 14.01 -3.85
N ALA A 125 -17.78 14.68 -3.06
CA ALA A 125 -17.97 16.09 -2.71
C ALA A 125 -17.56 17.04 -3.85
N LEU A 126 -16.58 16.65 -4.67
CA LEU A 126 -16.05 17.48 -5.76
C LEU A 126 -16.71 17.18 -7.12
N TYR A 127 -17.44 16.07 -7.22
CA TYR A 127 -18.21 15.65 -8.40
C TYR A 127 -19.70 15.45 -8.05
N PRO A 128 -20.51 16.53 -8.05
CA PRO A 128 -21.97 16.42 -7.94
C PRO A 128 -22.63 15.95 -9.25
#